data_AF-A0A939CV03-F1
#
_entry.id   AF-A0A939CV03-F1
#
_cell.length_a   1.000
_cell.length_b   1.000
_cell.length_c   1.000
_cell.angle_alpha   90.00
_cell.angle_beta   90.00
_cell.angle_gamma   90.00
#
_symmetry.space_group_name_H-M   'P 1'
#
loop_
_entity.id
_entity.type
_entity.pdbx_description
1 polymer ?
#
loop_
_entity_poly.entity_id
_entity_poly.type
_entity_poly.pdbx_seq_one_letter_code
_entity_poly.pdbx_strand_id
1 'polypeptide(L)'
;MPSNYSEIKQHNVIDYGRKFEKIGEFLAKKLYNDQTHFIYELLQNTEDALSRQNQNDPNFKLPKSITFRLYSDHLEVSHFGKSFDEADVRGICNILEGTKQEDEKQIGKFGIGFKSVYAFTSSPEIYSGSEHFKIEEYIYPCSINPRELLPGETVFIFPFNHKSELPKNTFHRILNKLDSLKSSILLFLCNIEEISWNVEDGSTITYRREMQPIAPNCRKVILIGKDRQEWLVFDKPVEGHSNLKIEIAFLLGKDKQTGKEQIISVGSSPLVVFLPTEIETNLQFLVQGPYHTTPARDNIRRDNIFNQSLIDHTAALVAEVLPLIRDMGLLTVNTLNVLPIRKSDFEKNPIFSPVFEEVRQAFREKALLPTIRDGQYVPARQAKLARSKDFRQLLSETQLQQLYGSTYTWLSDEITQGRTPDIHKYITEELDVQEIEPEDFARKFNELFIEQQSDGWVASFYAFLNKQEALWRAGDGILLKKIQKMKEMHNL
;
A
#
# COMPACT_ATOMS: atom_id res chain seq x y z
N MET A 1 -26.09 -31.75 -12.04
CA MET A 1 -26.07 -32.44 -13.35
C MET A 1 -25.14 -31.63 -14.23
N PRO A 2 -24.27 -32.26 -15.04
CA PRO A 2 -23.39 -31.54 -15.94
C PRO A 2 -24.20 -30.74 -16.96
N SER A 3 -23.61 -29.65 -17.44
CA SER A 3 -24.14 -28.81 -18.50
C SER A 3 -24.20 -29.56 -19.84
N ASN A 4 -25.09 -29.11 -20.73
CA ASN A 4 -25.18 -29.65 -22.08
C ASN A 4 -24.07 -29.08 -22.99
N TYR A 5 -22.87 -29.64 -22.91
CA TYR A 5 -21.72 -29.13 -23.68
C TYR A 5 -21.95 -29.13 -25.20
N SER A 6 -22.73 -30.08 -25.72
CA SER A 6 -23.09 -30.14 -27.14
C SER A 6 -23.91 -28.93 -27.58
N GLU A 7 -24.85 -28.49 -26.74
CA GLU A 7 -25.67 -27.30 -26.99
C GLU A 7 -24.83 -26.02 -26.88
N ILE A 8 -23.98 -25.92 -25.86
CA ILE A 8 -23.05 -24.77 -25.72
C ILE A 8 -22.13 -24.68 -26.95
N LYS A 9 -21.60 -25.81 -27.42
CA LYS A 9 -20.78 -25.87 -28.63
C LYS A 9 -21.56 -25.41 -29.87
N GLN A 10 -22.79 -25.87 -30.04
CA GLN A 10 -23.65 -25.45 -31.17
C GLN A 10 -23.90 -23.95 -31.15
N HIS A 11 -24.21 -23.38 -29.97
CA HIS A 11 -24.40 -21.94 -29.80
C HIS A 11 -23.12 -21.18 -30.20
N ASN A 12 -21.96 -21.58 -29.69
CA ASN A 12 -20.70 -20.92 -30.01
C ASN A 12 -20.34 -21.01 -31.51
N VAL A 13 -20.71 -22.11 -32.19
CA VAL A 13 -20.55 -22.23 -33.65
C VAL A 13 -21.47 -21.28 -34.41
N ILE A 14 -22.69 -21.04 -33.93
CA ILE A 14 -23.62 -20.09 -34.54
C ILE A 14 -23.09 -18.66 -34.39
N ASP A 15 -22.63 -18.30 -33.19
CA ASP A 15 -22.21 -16.92 -32.89
C ASP A 15 -20.87 -16.54 -33.53
N TYR A 16 -19.90 -17.47 -33.53
CA TYR A 16 -18.52 -17.17 -33.93
C TYR A 16 -18.05 -17.90 -35.19
N GLY A 17 -18.86 -18.81 -35.72
CA GLY A 17 -18.51 -19.63 -36.88
C GLY A 17 -17.53 -20.76 -36.58
N ARG A 18 -16.91 -21.30 -37.64
CA ARG A 18 -16.06 -22.52 -37.60
C ARG A 18 -14.55 -22.27 -37.78
N LYS A 19 -14.11 -21.02 -37.93
CA LYS A 19 -12.69 -20.67 -38.17
C LYS A 19 -12.09 -19.93 -36.97
N PHE A 20 -12.43 -20.39 -35.77
CA PHE A 20 -12.12 -19.66 -34.56
C PHE A 20 -10.65 -19.79 -34.13
N GLU A 21 -9.96 -20.88 -34.50
CA GLU A 21 -8.54 -21.12 -34.18
C GLU A 21 -7.64 -19.90 -34.50
N LYS A 22 -7.88 -19.23 -35.64
CA LYS A 22 -7.10 -18.04 -36.05
C LYS A 22 -7.36 -16.79 -35.19
N ILE A 23 -8.57 -16.65 -34.67
CA ILE A 23 -8.95 -15.53 -33.79
C ILE A 23 -8.41 -15.79 -32.38
N GLY A 24 -8.49 -17.04 -31.90
CA GLY A 24 -7.89 -17.47 -30.64
C GLY A 24 -6.38 -17.23 -30.61
N GLU A 25 -5.65 -17.63 -31.67
CA GLU A 25 -4.21 -17.36 -31.82
C GLU A 25 -3.89 -15.85 -31.84
N PHE A 26 -4.72 -15.05 -32.52
CA PHE A 26 -4.55 -13.61 -32.57
C PHE A 26 -4.77 -12.95 -31.20
N LEU A 27 -5.81 -13.35 -30.47
CA LEU A 27 -6.10 -12.84 -29.13
C LEU A 27 -5.00 -13.23 -28.15
N ALA A 28 -4.56 -14.50 -28.15
CA ALA A 28 -3.46 -14.96 -27.30
C ALA A 28 -2.15 -14.17 -27.55
N LYS A 29 -1.82 -13.88 -28.81
CA LYS A 29 -0.62 -13.11 -29.18
C LYS A 29 -0.73 -11.61 -28.92
N LYS A 30 -1.91 -11.01 -29.11
CA LYS A 30 -2.10 -9.55 -29.02
C LYS A 30 -2.34 -9.07 -27.58
N LEU A 31 -2.94 -9.90 -26.74
CA LEU A 31 -3.33 -9.50 -25.39
C LEU A 31 -2.21 -9.66 -24.35
N TYR A 32 -1.21 -10.50 -24.61
CA TYR A 32 -0.24 -10.89 -23.58
C TYR A 32 1.20 -10.84 -24.09
N ASN A 33 1.84 -9.67 -23.98
CA ASN A 33 3.29 -9.52 -24.13
C ASN A 33 4.06 -10.17 -22.95
N ASP A 34 3.43 -10.28 -21.77
CA ASP A 34 3.91 -11.10 -20.64
C ASP A 34 3.13 -12.42 -20.59
N GLN A 35 3.76 -13.49 -21.08
CA GLN A 35 3.20 -14.84 -21.13
C GLN A 35 2.95 -15.48 -19.75
N THR A 36 3.28 -14.77 -18.66
CA THR A 36 3.09 -15.23 -17.27
C THR A 36 2.00 -14.48 -16.51
N HIS A 37 1.30 -13.54 -17.18
CA HIS A 37 0.17 -12.80 -16.61
C HIS A 37 -0.97 -13.71 -16.15
N PHE A 38 -1.08 -14.91 -16.71
CA PHE A 38 -2.13 -15.88 -16.38
C PHE A 38 -2.17 -16.25 -14.88
N ILE A 39 -1.05 -16.24 -14.16
CA ILE A 39 -1.04 -16.55 -12.72
C ILE A 39 -1.90 -15.53 -11.96
N TYR A 40 -1.80 -14.26 -12.32
CA TYR A 40 -2.60 -13.19 -11.75
C TYR A 40 -4.08 -13.30 -12.10
N GLU A 41 -4.39 -13.74 -13.32
CA GLU A 41 -5.77 -14.01 -13.76
C GLU A 41 -6.39 -15.20 -13.03
N LEU A 42 -5.62 -16.26 -12.79
CA LEU A 42 -6.10 -17.42 -12.00
C LEU A 42 -6.32 -17.06 -10.53
N LEU A 43 -5.50 -16.18 -9.96
CA LEU A 43 -5.73 -15.62 -8.62
C LEU A 43 -7.02 -14.79 -8.58
N GLN A 44 -7.27 -13.94 -9.57
CA GLN A 44 -8.53 -13.17 -9.69
C GLN A 44 -9.74 -14.10 -9.78
N ASN A 45 -9.72 -15.08 -10.69
CA ASN A 45 -10.81 -16.04 -10.85
C ASN A 45 -11.09 -16.82 -9.56
N THR A 46 -10.03 -17.18 -8.81
CA THR A 46 -10.18 -17.88 -7.53
C THR A 46 -10.79 -16.98 -6.47
N GLU A 47 -10.34 -15.73 -6.38
CA GLU A 47 -10.86 -14.72 -5.48
C GLU A 47 -12.36 -14.47 -5.71
N ASP A 48 -12.77 -14.35 -6.98
CA ASP A 48 -14.18 -14.21 -7.37
C ASP A 48 -15.00 -15.46 -7.04
N ALA A 49 -14.45 -16.66 -7.30
CA ALA A 49 -15.11 -17.92 -6.98
C ALA A 49 -15.31 -18.09 -5.46
N LEU A 50 -14.33 -17.70 -4.64
CA LEU A 50 -14.45 -17.71 -3.18
C LEU A 50 -15.44 -16.64 -2.70
N SER A 51 -15.44 -15.45 -3.30
CA SER A 51 -16.41 -14.38 -3.00
C SER A 51 -17.85 -14.84 -3.24
N ARG A 52 -18.14 -15.43 -4.41
CA ARG A 52 -19.46 -16.01 -4.73
C ARG A 52 -19.83 -17.13 -3.76
N GLN A 53 -18.86 -17.94 -3.33
CA GLN A 53 -19.09 -19.01 -2.36
C GLN A 53 -19.47 -18.44 -0.99
N ASN A 54 -18.75 -17.44 -0.50
CA ASN A 54 -19.04 -16.78 0.78
C ASN A 54 -20.40 -16.07 0.77
N GLN A 55 -20.85 -15.56 -0.38
CA GLN A 55 -22.20 -14.98 -0.53
C GLN A 55 -23.29 -16.05 -0.49
N ASN A 56 -23.05 -17.21 -1.09
CA ASN A 56 -24.02 -18.31 -1.14
C ASN A 56 -24.11 -19.08 0.20
N ASP A 57 -22.97 -19.33 0.83
CA ASP A 57 -22.86 -19.99 2.13
C ASP A 57 -21.78 -19.31 2.98
N PRO A 58 -22.15 -18.31 3.81
CA PRO A 58 -21.20 -17.62 4.68
C PRO A 58 -20.55 -18.51 5.75
N ASN A 59 -21.15 -19.66 6.05
CA ASN A 59 -20.65 -20.61 7.05
C ASN A 59 -19.77 -21.71 6.42
N PHE A 60 -19.47 -21.60 5.13
CA PHE A 60 -18.68 -22.57 4.39
C PHE A 60 -17.26 -22.67 4.94
N LYS A 61 -16.85 -23.88 5.35
CA LYS A 61 -15.59 -24.13 6.08
C LYS A 61 -14.46 -24.69 5.20
N LEU A 62 -14.56 -24.57 3.88
CA LEU A 62 -13.50 -25.06 3.01
C LEU A 62 -12.27 -24.13 3.02
N PRO A 63 -11.10 -24.65 2.62
CA PRO A 63 -9.89 -23.85 2.55
C PRO A 63 -10.05 -22.65 1.62
N LYS A 64 -9.65 -21.46 2.09
CA LYS A 64 -9.58 -20.26 1.26
C LYS A 64 -8.22 -20.16 0.58
N SER A 65 -7.88 -21.20 -0.17
CA SER A 65 -6.55 -21.39 -0.73
C SER A 65 -6.58 -21.64 -2.23
N ILE A 66 -5.47 -21.32 -2.88
CA ILE A 66 -5.14 -21.75 -4.23
C ILE A 66 -3.81 -22.49 -4.23
N THR A 67 -3.75 -23.62 -4.91
CA THR A 67 -2.55 -24.45 -5.02
C THR A 67 -2.20 -24.67 -6.48
N PHE A 68 -0.95 -24.37 -6.84
CA PHE A 68 -0.36 -24.70 -8.14
C PHE A 68 0.47 -25.98 -8.00
N ARG A 69 0.25 -26.99 -8.84
CA ARG A 69 1.11 -28.19 -8.92
C ARG A 69 1.74 -28.23 -10.29
N LEU A 70 3.05 -28.01 -10.36
CA LEU A 70 3.80 -27.86 -11.59
C LEU A 70 4.54 -29.16 -11.92
N TYR A 71 4.14 -29.79 -13.02
CA TYR A 71 4.75 -31.00 -13.58
C TYR A 71 5.47 -30.67 -14.89
N SER A 72 6.38 -31.54 -15.30
CA SER A 72 7.18 -31.36 -16.53
C SER A 72 6.35 -31.22 -17.82
N ASP A 73 5.11 -31.72 -17.83
CA ASP A 73 4.21 -31.73 -18.99
C ASP A 73 2.89 -30.97 -18.79
N HIS A 74 2.56 -30.53 -17.57
CA HIS A 74 1.35 -29.76 -17.29
C HIS A 74 1.43 -28.94 -16.00
N LEU A 75 0.51 -27.99 -15.86
CA LEU A 75 0.23 -27.27 -14.62
C LEU A 75 -1.16 -27.64 -14.13
N GLU A 76 -1.29 -28.11 -12.89
CA GLU A 76 -2.59 -28.19 -12.21
C GLU A 76 -2.79 -26.99 -11.29
N VAL A 77 -4.01 -26.48 -11.20
CA VAL A 77 -4.37 -25.39 -10.27
C VAL A 77 -5.66 -25.77 -9.56
N SER A 78 -5.64 -25.82 -8.23
CA SER A 78 -6.81 -26.18 -7.42
C SER A 78 -7.21 -25.08 -6.45
N HIS A 79 -8.52 -24.87 -6.29
CA HIS A 79 -9.11 -23.97 -5.28
C HIS A 79 -10.46 -24.49 -4.79
N PHE A 80 -11.02 -23.89 -3.74
CA PHE A 80 -12.30 -24.32 -3.12
C PHE A 80 -13.39 -23.24 -3.18
N GLY A 81 -13.48 -22.57 -4.33
CA GLY A 81 -14.52 -21.57 -4.59
C GLY A 81 -15.84 -22.22 -5.01
N LYS A 82 -16.83 -21.40 -5.37
CA LYS A 82 -18.13 -21.88 -5.87
C LYS A 82 -17.89 -22.80 -7.08
N SER A 83 -18.47 -24.00 -7.04
CA SER A 83 -18.40 -24.95 -8.16
C SER A 83 -19.03 -24.36 -9.42
N PHE A 84 -18.51 -24.76 -10.57
CA PHE A 84 -19.00 -24.30 -11.87
C PHE A 84 -20.47 -24.69 -12.06
N ASP A 85 -21.22 -23.76 -12.62
CA ASP A 85 -22.54 -23.98 -13.20
C ASP A 85 -22.49 -23.74 -14.73
N GLU A 86 -23.63 -23.92 -15.40
CA GLU A 86 -23.73 -23.73 -16.85
C GLU A 86 -23.33 -22.30 -17.28
N ALA A 87 -23.63 -21.28 -16.47
CA ALA A 87 -23.25 -19.92 -16.78
C ALA A 87 -21.72 -19.74 -16.73
N ASP A 88 -21.04 -20.38 -15.77
CA ASP A 88 -19.58 -20.40 -15.71
C ASP A 88 -18.97 -21.15 -16.91
N VAL A 89 -19.54 -22.28 -17.33
CA VAL A 89 -19.10 -23.03 -18.54
C VAL A 89 -19.26 -22.19 -19.81
N ARG A 90 -20.41 -21.52 -19.97
CA ARG A 90 -20.64 -20.60 -21.09
C ARG A 90 -19.67 -19.42 -21.05
N GLY A 91 -19.48 -18.81 -19.87
CA GLY A 91 -18.62 -17.65 -19.67
C GLY A 91 -17.15 -17.93 -20.00
N ILE A 92 -16.60 -19.04 -19.51
CA ILE A 92 -15.19 -19.40 -19.78
C ILE A 92 -14.94 -19.78 -21.26
N CYS A 93 -16.00 -20.25 -21.96
CA CYS A 93 -15.97 -20.57 -23.38
C CYS A 93 -16.29 -19.37 -24.30
N ASN A 94 -16.79 -18.25 -23.77
CA ASN A 94 -17.12 -17.04 -24.53
C ASN A 94 -15.85 -16.17 -24.78
N ILE A 95 -15.94 -15.24 -25.74
CA ILE A 95 -14.84 -14.36 -26.18
C ILE A 95 -15.22 -12.88 -26.26
N LEU A 96 -16.50 -12.52 -26.45
CA LEU A 96 -16.87 -11.16 -26.92
C LEU A 96 -17.89 -10.39 -26.04
N GLU A 97 -18.45 -10.97 -24.99
CA GLU A 97 -19.39 -10.20 -24.15
C GLU A 97 -18.72 -9.16 -23.24
N GLY A 98 -17.40 -9.26 -23.03
CA GLY A 98 -16.60 -8.28 -22.27
C GLY A 98 -16.30 -6.98 -23.02
N THR A 99 -16.61 -6.86 -24.32
CA THR A 99 -16.26 -5.69 -25.16
C THR A 99 -17.38 -4.64 -25.34
N LYS A 100 -18.54 -4.80 -24.69
CA LYS A 100 -19.58 -3.75 -24.71
C LYS A 100 -19.11 -2.57 -23.85
N GLN A 101 -18.85 -1.43 -24.49
CA GLN A 101 -18.30 -0.18 -23.93
C GLN A 101 -19.08 0.42 -22.75
N GLU A 102 -20.26 -0.09 -22.38
CA GLU A 102 -21.14 0.52 -21.39
C GLU A 102 -20.92 0.05 -19.94
N ASP A 103 -20.15 -1.02 -19.72
CA ASP A 103 -19.88 -1.57 -18.37
C ASP A 103 -18.45 -1.29 -17.88
N GLU A 104 -17.98 -0.04 -17.97
CA GLU A 104 -16.74 0.44 -17.32
C GLU A 104 -16.78 0.34 -15.78
N LYS A 105 -17.87 -0.15 -15.18
CA LYS A 105 -18.10 -0.18 -13.72
C LYS A 105 -17.74 -1.50 -13.05
N GLN A 106 -17.35 -2.53 -13.80
CA GLN A 106 -16.93 -3.82 -13.26
C GLN A 106 -15.62 -4.28 -13.91
N ILE A 107 -14.53 -4.12 -13.16
CA ILE A 107 -13.28 -4.84 -13.42
C ILE A 107 -13.60 -6.34 -13.33
N GLY A 108 -13.35 -7.12 -14.38
CA GLY A 108 -13.51 -8.59 -14.34
C GLY A 108 -14.67 -9.21 -15.14
N LYS A 109 -15.09 -8.64 -16.29
CA LYS A 109 -16.00 -9.38 -17.18
C LYS A 109 -15.30 -10.60 -17.81
N PHE A 110 -15.88 -11.75 -17.51
CA PHE A 110 -15.50 -13.12 -17.87
C PHE A 110 -15.00 -13.29 -19.31
N GLY A 111 -13.92 -14.04 -19.44
CA GLY A 111 -13.57 -14.73 -20.68
C GLY A 111 -12.34 -14.21 -21.41
N ILE A 112 -11.80 -13.03 -21.12
CA ILE A 112 -10.53 -12.56 -21.73
C ILE A 112 -9.33 -13.00 -20.88
N GLY A 113 -9.35 -12.69 -19.58
CA GLY A 113 -8.28 -13.03 -18.62
C GLY A 113 -7.89 -14.50 -18.62
N PHE A 114 -8.88 -15.41 -18.59
CA PHE A 114 -8.62 -16.85 -18.68
C PHE A 114 -7.91 -17.26 -19.97
N LYS A 115 -8.10 -16.56 -21.10
CA LYS A 115 -7.46 -16.96 -22.37
C LYS A 115 -5.94 -16.77 -22.35
N SER A 116 -5.39 -16.06 -21.37
CA SER A 116 -3.94 -16.00 -21.16
C SER A 116 -3.29 -17.38 -20.97
N VAL A 117 -4.04 -18.39 -20.51
CA VAL A 117 -3.53 -19.77 -20.39
C VAL A 117 -3.19 -20.41 -21.75
N TYR A 118 -3.80 -19.93 -22.84
CA TYR A 118 -3.52 -20.42 -24.19
C TYR A 118 -2.13 -20.02 -24.70
N ALA A 119 -1.38 -19.19 -23.97
CA ALA A 119 0.04 -18.95 -24.25
C ALA A 119 0.90 -20.22 -24.06
N PHE A 120 0.39 -21.25 -23.36
CA PHE A 120 1.13 -22.49 -23.10
C PHE A 120 0.29 -23.77 -23.13
N THR A 121 -1.04 -23.69 -23.16
CA THR A 121 -1.92 -24.84 -23.39
C THR A 121 -2.81 -24.65 -24.62
N SER A 122 -3.27 -25.73 -25.23
CA SER A 122 -4.28 -25.74 -26.30
C SER A 122 -5.57 -26.45 -25.92
N SER A 123 -5.59 -27.11 -24.76
CA SER A 123 -6.75 -27.88 -24.30
C SER A 123 -6.84 -27.85 -22.77
N PRO A 124 -7.18 -26.70 -22.15
CA PRO A 124 -7.37 -26.65 -20.71
C PRO A 124 -8.53 -27.58 -20.31
N GLU A 125 -8.34 -28.29 -19.21
CA GLU A 125 -9.33 -29.17 -18.60
C GLU A 125 -9.81 -28.56 -17.29
N ILE A 126 -11.11 -28.70 -17.00
CA ILE A 126 -11.77 -28.14 -15.83
C ILE A 126 -12.61 -29.24 -15.18
N TYR A 127 -12.39 -29.42 -13.88
CA TYR A 127 -13.10 -30.36 -13.03
C TYR A 127 -13.67 -29.58 -11.84
N SER A 128 -14.98 -29.46 -11.73
CA SER A 128 -15.64 -28.67 -10.70
C SER A 128 -17.05 -29.17 -10.42
N GLY A 129 -17.27 -29.76 -9.24
CA GLY A 129 -18.56 -30.35 -8.90
C GLY A 129 -18.98 -31.42 -9.93
N SER A 130 -20.12 -31.20 -10.60
CA SER A 130 -20.57 -32.09 -11.69
C SER A 130 -20.06 -31.69 -13.09
N GLU A 131 -19.32 -30.59 -13.24
CA GLU A 131 -18.77 -30.13 -14.52
C GLU A 131 -17.37 -30.69 -14.75
N HIS A 132 -17.21 -31.54 -15.78
CA HIS A 132 -15.94 -32.21 -16.12
C HIS A 132 -15.78 -32.11 -17.65
N PHE A 133 -15.01 -31.12 -18.09
CA PHE A 133 -14.87 -30.81 -19.51
C PHE A 133 -13.49 -30.26 -19.86
N LYS A 134 -13.10 -30.44 -21.11
CA LYS A 134 -11.96 -29.75 -21.73
C LYS A 134 -12.47 -28.73 -22.73
N ILE A 135 -11.71 -27.65 -22.93
CA ILE A 135 -12.03 -26.66 -23.97
C ILE A 135 -11.14 -26.93 -25.17
N GLU A 136 -11.75 -27.30 -26.29
CA GLU A 136 -11.09 -27.44 -27.59
C GLU A 136 -11.29 -26.17 -28.43
N GLU A 137 -10.33 -25.88 -29.31
CA GLU A 137 -10.39 -24.75 -30.24
C GLU A 137 -10.80 -23.42 -29.56
N TYR A 138 -10.31 -23.18 -28.34
CA TYR A 138 -10.54 -21.99 -27.51
C TYR A 138 -11.96 -21.78 -26.93
N ILE A 139 -12.99 -22.37 -27.55
CA ILE A 139 -14.41 -22.07 -27.26
C ILE A 139 -15.33 -23.29 -27.19
N TYR A 140 -14.87 -24.50 -27.50
CA TYR A 140 -15.74 -25.67 -27.56
C TYR A 140 -15.57 -26.55 -26.32
N PRO A 141 -16.53 -26.56 -25.38
CA PRO A 141 -16.49 -27.49 -24.27
C PRO A 141 -16.79 -28.91 -24.79
N CYS A 142 -16.00 -29.87 -24.33
CA CYS A 142 -16.12 -31.29 -24.62
C CYS A 142 -16.05 -32.08 -23.31
N SER A 143 -17.03 -32.98 -23.08
CA SER A 143 -17.02 -33.85 -21.89
C SER A 143 -15.76 -34.71 -21.85
N ILE A 144 -15.21 -34.89 -20.65
CA ILE A 144 -14.07 -35.77 -20.38
C ILE A 144 -14.40 -36.74 -19.24
N ASN A 145 -13.53 -37.73 -19.03
CA ASN A 145 -13.72 -38.70 -17.97
C ASN A 145 -13.75 -38.00 -16.60
N PRO A 146 -14.68 -38.36 -15.71
CA PRO A 146 -14.72 -37.77 -14.38
C PRO A 146 -13.44 -38.01 -13.58
N ARG A 147 -13.05 -37.01 -12.80
CA ARG A 147 -11.96 -37.09 -11.82
C ARG A 147 -12.53 -37.09 -10.40
N GLU A 148 -11.90 -37.82 -9.49
CA GLU A 148 -12.22 -37.71 -8.07
C GLU A 148 -11.70 -36.37 -7.51
N LEU A 149 -12.58 -35.62 -6.87
CA LEU A 149 -12.31 -34.29 -6.32
C LEU A 149 -12.50 -34.29 -4.80
N LEU A 150 -11.72 -33.47 -4.10
CA LEU A 150 -12.03 -33.16 -2.71
C LEU A 150 -13.38 -32.40 -2.64
N PRO A 151 -14.09 -32.46 -1.51
CA PRO A 151 -15.35 -31.73 -1.35
C PRO A 151 -15.17 -30.23 -1.66
N GLY A 152 -15.95 -29.73 -2.63
CA GLY A 152 -15.94 -28.34 -3.10
C GLY A 152 -14.67 -27.90 -3.85
N GLU A 153 -13.80 -28.83 -4.22
CA GLU A 153 -12.61 -28.53 -5.01
C GLU A 153 -12.98 -28.25 -6.48
N THR A 154 -12.29 -27.27 -7.05
CA THR A 154 -12.21 -27.03 -8.48
C THR A 154 -10.76 -27.20 -8.91
N VAL A 155 -10.52 -28.01 -9.93
CA VAL A 155 -9.19 -28.29 -10.49
C VAL A 155 -9.17 -27.90 -11.96
N PHE A 156 -8.19 -27.08 -12.33
CA PHE A 156 -7.80 -26.83 -13.70
C PHE A 156 -6.55 -27.65 -14.02
N ILE A 157 -6.51 -28.26 -15.20
CA ILE A 157 -5.30 -28.89 -15.76
C ILE A 157 -4.96 -28.16 -17.05
N PHE A 158 -3.71 -27.71 -17.16
CA PHE A 158 -3.18 -27.04 -18.33
C PHE A 158 -2.04 -27.87 -18.93
N PRO A 159 -2.33 -28.81 -19.86
CA PRO A 159 -1.30 -29.55 -20.57
C PRO A 159 -0.41 -28.61 -21.39
N PHE A 160 0.90 -28.83 -21.39
CA PHE A 160 1.87 -28.05 -22.16
C PHE A 160 1.92 -28.48 -23.64
N ASN A 161 0.77 -28.47 -24.29
CA ASN A 161 0.59 -28.97 -25.65
C ASN A 161 0.45 -27.85 -26.70
N HIS A 162 0.85 -26.63 -26.38
CA HIS A 162 0.84 -25.52 -27.33
C HIS A 162 1.87 -25.74 -28.45
N LYS A 163 1.42 -25.72 -29.72
CA LYS A 163 2.21 -26.13 -30.90
C LYS A 163 3.53 -25.35 -31.09
N SER A 164 3.62 -24.12 -30.59
CA SER A 164 4.81 -23.26 -30.77
C SER A 164 5.75 -23.21 -29.57
N GLU A 165 5.45 -23.93 -28.48
CA GLU A 165 6.21 -23.87 -27.23
C GLU A 165 6.65 -25.27 -26.79
N LEU A 166 7.91 -25.42 -26.39
CA LEU A 166 8.39 -26.69 -25.83
C LEU A 166 7.93 -26.82 -24.37
N PRO A 167 7.42 -27.99 -23.94
CA PRO A 167 6.99 -28.22 -22.56
C PRO A 167 8.02 -27.80 -21.51
N LYS A 168 9.29 -28.13 -21.76
CA LYS A 168 10.43 -27.75 -20.90
C LYS A 168 10.60 -26.23 -20.74
N ASN A 169 10.39 -25.46 -21.81
CA ASN A 169 10.51 -24.00 -21.76
C ASN A 169 9.34 -23.40 -20.98
N THR A 170 8.12 -23.90 -21.24
CA THR A 170 6.92 -23.54 -20.49
C THR A 170 7.10 -23.82 -19.00
N PHE A 171 7.55 -25.02 -18.63
CA PHE A 171 7.81 -25.40 -17.25
C PHE A 171 8.73 -24.41 -16.54
N HIS A 172 9.91 -24.13 -17.10
CA HIS A 172 10.85 -23.19 -16.49
C HIS A 172 10.29 -21.76 -16.40
N ARG A 173 9.53 -21.32 -17.41
CA ARG A 173 8.90 -20.00 -17.43
C ARG A 173 7.88 -19.85 -16.30
N ILE A 174 7.03 -20.86 -16.10
CA ILE A 174 6.03 -20.89 -15.03
C ILE A 174 6.72 -20.98 -13.66
N LEU A 175 7.72 -21.86 -13.52
CA LEU A 175 8.50 -22.00 -12.28
C LEU A 175 9.14 -20.66 -11.87
N ASN A 176 9.85 -20.01 -12.79
CA ASN A 176 10.46 -18.71 -12.54
C ASN A 176 9.44 -17.65 -12.12
N LYS A 177 8.24 -17.67 -12.71
CA LYS A 177 7.17 -16.74 -12.31
C LYS A 177 6.69 -17.04 -10.89
N LEU A 178 6.38 -18.30 -10.57
CA LEU A 178 5.97 -18.71 -9.23
C LEU A 178 7.03 -18.33 -8.18
N ASP A 179 8.30 -18.59 -8.46
CA ASP A 179 9.41 -18.25 -7.56
C ASP A 179 9.62 -16.75 -7.36
N SER A 180 9.25 -15.94 -8.36
CA SER A 180 9.28 -14.48 -8.28
C SER A 180 8.14 -13.90 -7.42
N LEU A 181 7.09 -14.67 -7.12
CA LEU A 181 5.99 -14.20 -6.30
C LEU A 181 6.47 -13.88 -4.89
N LYS A 182 6.03 -12.73 -4.38
CA LYS A 182 6.23 -12.30 -2.99
C LYS A 182 4.94 -12.52 -2.20
N SER A 183 5.06 -12.76 -0.89
CA SER A 183 3.90 -12.92 0.00
C SER A 183 3.01 -11.68 0.04
N SER A 184 3.54 -10.50 -0.31
CA SER A 184 2.80 -9.24 -0.45
C SER A 184 1.60 -9.30 -1.40
N ILE A 185 1.55 -10.29 -2.31
CA ILE A 185 0.38 -10.51 -3.17
C ILE A 185 -0.91 -10.79 -2.38
N LEU A 186 -0.80 -11.36 -1.18
CA LEU A 186 -1.94 -11.67 -0.31
C LEU A 186 -2.46 -10.45 0.47
N LEU A 187 -1.67 -9.37 0.56
CA LEU A 187 -1.94 -8.23 1.48
C LEU A 187 -3.35 -7.66 1.31
N PHE A 188 -3.79 -7.60 0.07
CA PHE A 188 -4.92 -6.81 -0.41
C PHE A 188 -6.05 -7.64 -1.03
N LEU A 189 -5.86 -8.97 -1.10
CA LEU A 189 -6.95 -9.88 -1.47
C LEU A 189 -8.04 -9.85 -0.39
N CYS A 190 -9.26 -10.26 -0.68
CA CYS A 190 -10.34 -10.28 0.30
C CYS A 190 -10.57 -11.69 0.85
N ASN A 191 -10.49 -12.70 -0.02
CA ASN A 191 -10.95 -14.06 0.23
C ASN A 191 -9.80 -15.05 0.30
N ILE A 192 -8.82 -14.99 -0.61
CA ILE A 192 -7.67 -15.90 -0.57
C ILE A 192 -6.81 -15.61 0.68
N GLU A 193 -6.59 -16.65 1.49
CA GLU A 193 -5.77 -16.63 2.70
C GLU A 193 -4.47 -17.42 2.54
N GLU A 194 -4.40 -18.34 1.56
CA GLU A 194 -3.20 -19.13 1.28
C GLU A 194 -2.94 -19.29 -0.23
N ILE A 195 -1.68 -19.13 -0.64
CA ILE A 195 -1.18 -19.50 -1.97
C ILE A 195 -0.06 -20.50 -1.77
N SER A 196 -0.14 -21.66 -2.41
CA SER A 196 0.93 -22.66 -2.37
C SER A 196 1.29 -23.14 -3.77
N TRP A 197 2.55 -23.53 -3.96
CA TRP A 197 2.95 -24.26 -5.15
C TRP A 197 3.89 -25.41 -4.84
N ASN A 198 3.66 -26.52 -5.53
CA ASN A 198 4.43 -27.75 -5.45
C ASN A 198 5.03 -28.04 -6.82
N VAL A 199 6.30 -28.39 -6.85
CA VAL A 199 7.03 -28.77 -8.07
C VAL A 199 7.24 -30.29 -8.04
N GLU A 200 7.27 -30.93 -9.22
CA GLU A 200 7.49 -32.37 -9.37
C GLU A 200 8.77 -32.90 -8.68
N ASP A 201 9.77 -32.04 -8.44
CA ASP A 201 10.99 -32.38 -7.69
C ASP A 201 10.80 -32.46 -6.16
N GLY A 202 9.59 -32.18 -5.66
CA GLY A 202 9.24 -32.17 -4.25
C GLY A 202 9.37 -30.81 -3.56
N SER A 203 9.78 -29.76 -4.28
CA SER A 203 9.84 -28.40 -3.74
C SER A 203 8.45 -27.85 -3.48
N THR A 204 8.20 -27.38 -2.26
CA THR A 204 6.94 -26.76 -1.84
C THR A 204 7.19 -25.38 -1.26
N ILE A 205 6.47 -24.39 -1.74
CA ILE A 205 6.41 -23.04 -1.15
C ILE A 205 4.96 -22.75 -0.76
N THR A 206 4.77 -22.10 0.38
CA THR A 206 3.45 -21.71 0.87
C THR A 206 3.51 -20.32 1.47
N TYR A 207 2.62 -19.45 1.01
CA TYR A 207 2.38 -18.13 1.57
C TYR A 207 1.01 -18.11 2.23
N ARG A 208 0.94 -17.54 3.43
CA ARG A 208 -0.28 -17.41 4.21
C ARG A 208 -0.49 -15.99 4.67
N ARG A 209 -1.74 -15.65 4.90
CA ARG A 209 -2.17 -14.40 5.50
C ARG A 209 -3.01 -14.66 6.74
N GLU A 210 -2.68 -13.97 7.82
CA GLU A 210 -3.52 -13.83 8.99
C GLU A 210 -4.00 -12.38 9.11
N MET A 211 -5.23 -12.18 9.59
CA MET A 211 -5.81 -10.85 9.78
C MET A 211 -6.31 -10.70 11.21
N GLN A 212 -5.95 -9.58 11.84
CA GLN A 212 -6.39 -9.21 13.18
C GLN A 212 -7.06 -7.83 13.11
N PRO A 213 -8.38 -7.73 13.32
CA PRO A 213 -9.05 -6.44 13.46
C PRO A 213 -8.49 -5.66 14.65
N ILE A 214 -8.23 -4.37 14.46
CA ILE A 214 -7.70 -3.48 15.52
C ILE A 214 -8.77 -2.45 15.91
N ALA A 215 -9.41 -1.83 14.92
CA ALA A 215 -10.48 -0.85 15.10
C ALA A 215 -11.38 -0.84 13.85
N PRO A 216 -12.52 -0.13 13.82
CA PRO A 216 -13.27 0.06 12.58
C PRO A 216 -12.37 0.59 11.46
N ASN A 217 -12.44 -0.06 10.30
CA ASN A 217 -11.62 0.23 9.11
C ASN A 217 -10.09 0.20 9.35
N CYS A 218 -9.65 -0.55 10.36
CA CYS A 218 -8.24 -0.74 10.68
C CYS A 218 -7.96 -2.19 11.09
N ARG A 219 -6.99 -2.81 10.43
CA ARG A 219 -6.60 -4.20 10.70
C ARG A 219 -5.10 -4.37 10.59
N LYS A 220 -4.57 -5.30 11.38
CA LYS A 220 -3.21 -5.81 11.23
C LYS A 220 -3.25 -7.04 10.32
N VAL A 221 -2.40 -7.06 9.30
CA VAL A 221 -2.25 -8.17 8.36
C VAL A 221 -0.86 -8.76 8.54
N ILE A 222 -0.78 -10.06 8.83
CA ILE A 222 0.48 -10.80 8.99
C ILE A 222 0.64 -11.69 7.77
N LEU A 223 1.71 -11.48 7.01
CA LEU A 223 2.07 -12.28 5.85
C LEU A 223 3.19 -13.23 6.25
N ILE A 224 2.96 -14.52 6.05
CA ILE A 224 3.90 -15.59 6.36
C ILE A 224 4.34 -16.19 5.03
N GLY A 225 5.62 -16.08 4.70
CA GLY A 225 6.20 -16.69 3.51
C GLY A 225 7.69 -16.94 3.69
N LYS A 226 8.51 -16.56 2.70
CA LYS A 226 9.98 -16.57 2.84
C LYS A 226 10.43 -15.72 4.04
N ASP A 227 9.79 -14.57 4.20
CA ASP A 227 9.92 -13.68 5.35
C ASP A 227 8.55 -13.47 6.00
N ARG A 228 8.55 -13.17 7.31
CA ARG A 228 7.36 -12.71 8.03
C ARG A 228 7.27 -11.19 7.93
N GLN A 229 6.14 -10.69 7.47
CA GLN A 229 5.85 -9.25 7.39
C GLN A 229 4.57 -8.92 8.14
N GLU A 230 4.56 -7.77 8.81
CA GLU A 230 3.39 -7.28 9.53
C GLU A 230 3.01 -5.92 8.97
N TRP A 231 1.73 -5.74 8.66
CA TRP A 231 1.22 -4.56 8.00
C TRP A 231 0.06 -3.99 8.79
N LEU A 232 0.03 -2.67 8.94
CA LEU A 232 -1.13 -1.95 9.44
C LEU A 232 -1.91 -1.40 8.25
N VAL A 233 -3.12 -1.91 8.03
CA VAL A 233 -3.96 -1.59 6.89
C VAL A 233 -5.17 -0.80 7.34
N PHE A 234 -5.40 0.33 6.68
CA PHE A 234 -6.58 1.16 6.85
C PHE A 234 -7.40 1.17 5.57
N ASP A 235 -8.72 1.21 5.69
CA ASP A 235 -9.61 1.27 4.55
C ASP A 235 -10.65 2.38 4.65
N LYS A 236 -11.18 2.79 3.50
CA LYS A 236 -12.27 3.76 3.39
C LYS A 236 -13.20 3.38 2.25
N PRO A 237 -14.52 3.27 2.49
CA PRO A 237 -15.50 3.08 1.42
C PRO A 237 -15.45 4.24 0.41
N VAL A 238 -15.67 3.92 -0.86
CA VAL A 238 -15.79 4.94 -1.92
C VAL A 238 -17.23 5.46 -1.93
N GLU A 239 -17.42 6.77 -1.81
CA GLU A 239 -18.74 7.38 -1.78
C GLU A 239 -19.55 7.05 -3.05
N GLY A 240 -20.83 6.70 -2.87
CA GLY A 240 -21.70 6.28 -3.97
C GLY A 240 -21.45 4.86 -4.50
N HIS A 241 -20.46 4.14 -3.97
CA HIS A 241 -20.10 2.78 -4.39
C HIS A 241 -19.94 1.85 -3.18
N SER A 242 -21.04 1.27 -2.69
CA SER A 242 -21.09 0.46 -1.46
C SER A 242 -20.12 -0.73 -1.41
N ASN A 243 -19.68 -1.22 -2.57
CA ASN A 243 -18.85 -2.42 -2.70
C ASN A 243 -17.37 -2.09 -2.96
N LEU A 244 -17.02 -0.80 -3.06
CA LEU A 244 -15.68 -0.35 -3.38
C LEU A 244 -15.05 0.35 -2.19
N LYS A 245 -13.75 0.12 -2.00
CA LYS A 245 -12.95 0.75 -0.96
C LYS A 245 -11.55 1.08 -1.46
N ILE A 246 -10.96 2.10 -0.87
CA ILE A 246 -9.53 2.42 -0.97
C ILE A 246 -8.86 1.94 0.30
N GLU A 247 -7.65 1.43 0.18
CA GLU A 247 -6.87 0.92 1.29
C GLU A 247 -5.45 1.48 1.24
N ILE A 248 -4.89 1.76 2.41
CA ILE A 248 -3.47 2.11 2.57
C ILE A 248 -2.84 1.15 3.58
N ALA A 249 -1.60 0.74 3.32
CA ALA A 249 -0.90 -0.22 4.16
C ALA A 249 0.50 0.25 4.53
N PHE A 250 0.73 0.42 5.83
CA PHE A 250 2.03 0.72 6.42
C PHE A 250 2.73 -0.56 6.84
N LEU A 251 4.00 -0.73 6.44
CA LEU A 251 4.82 -1.85 6.90
C LEU A 251 5.28 -1.59 8.32
N LEU A 252 5.11 -2.59 9.19
CA LEU A 252 5.58 -2.56 10.57
C LEU A 252 6.93 -3.24 10.67
N GLY A 253 7.85 -2.58 11.37
CA GLY A 253 9.15 -3.08 11.75
C GLY A 253 9.40 -2.91 13.23
N LYS A 254 10.62 -3.23 13.66
CA LYS A 254 11.08 -2.94 15.02
C LYS A 254 12.21 -1.95 14.98
N ASP A 255 12.20 -1.01 15.92
CA ASP A 255 13.35 -0.16 16.16
C ASP A 255 14.53 -1.01 16.67
N LYS A 256 15.71 -0.83 16.06
CA LYS A 256 16.87 -1.68 16.33
C LYS A 256 17.43 -1.47 17.74
N GLN A 257 17.19 -0.30 18.35
CA GLN A 257 17.75 0.05 19.64
C GLN A 257 16.79 -0.30 20.78
N THR A 258 15.51 0.01 20.62
CA THR A 258 14.49 -0.11 21.66
C THR A 258 13.64 -1.38 21.51
N GLY A 259 13.65 -2.02 20.35
CA GLY A 259 12.81 -3.18 20.02
C GLY A 259 11.32 -2.87 19.89
N LYS A 260 10.93 -1.60 20.03
CA LYS A 260 9.54 -1.14 19.89
C LYS A 260 9.07 -1.26 18.44
N GLU A 261 7.79 -1.55 18.27
CA GLU A 261 7.15 -1.57 16.95
C GLU A 261 7.14 -0.14 16.36
N GLN A 262 7.38 -0.02 15.06
CA GLN A 262 7.36 1.25 14.34
C GLN A 262 6.95 1.05 12.88
N ILE A 263 6.43 2.11 12.26
CA ILE A 263 6.21 2.13 10.82
C ILE A 263 7.54 2.35 10.09
N ILE A 264 7.79 1.57 9.04
CA ILE A 264 9.00 1.64 8.21
C ILE A 264 8.64 1.78 6.73
N SER A 265 9.57 2.30 5.93
CA SER A 265 9.41 2.42 4.48
C SER A 265 9.41 1.04 3.80
N VAL A 266 8.55 0.89 2.78
CA VAL A 266 8.51 -0.28 1.89
C VAL A 266 9.58 -0.27 0.80
N GLY A 267 10.29 0.85 0.60
CA GLY A 267 11.31 1.05 -0.44
C GLY A 267 10.78 1.21 -1.87
N SER A 268 9.81 0.39 -2.29
CA SER A 268 9.08 0.50 -3.56
C SER A 268 7.58 0.39 -3.30
N SER A 269 6.81 1.22 -3.98
CA SER A 269 5.42 1.54 -3.68
C SER A 269 4.53 1.50 -4.92
N PRO A 270 4.47 0.35 -5.62
CA PRO A 270 3.61 0.22 -6.77
C PRO A 270 2.15 0.44 -6.34
N LEU A 271 1.39 1.17 -7.15
CA LEU A 271 -0.05 1.27 -6.99
C LEU A 271 -0.64 -0.14 -7.15
N VAL A 272 -1.49 -0.54 -6.22
CA VAL A 272 -2.17 -1.84 -6.28
C VAL A 272 -3.59 -1.63 -6.79
N VAL A 273 -3.93 -2.29 -7.89
CA VAL A 273 -5.30 -2.36 -8.40
C VAL A 273 -5.66 -3.82 -8.44
N PHE A 274 -6.15 -4.34 -7.31
CA PHE A 274 -6.26 -5.77 -7.00
C PHE A 274 -4.89 -6.49 -6.88
N LEU A 275 -4.00 -6.26 -7.84
CA LEU A 275 -2.62 -6.72 -7.89
C LEU A 275 -1.68 -5.53 -8.17
N PRO A 276 -0.38 -5.66 -7.86
CA PRO A 276 0.61 -4.62 -8.14
C PRO A 276 0.61 -4.22 -9.62
N THR A 277 0.66 -2.92 -9.88
CA THR A 277 0.84 -2.34 -11.21
C THR A 277 2.29 -1.86 -11.41
N GLU A 278 2.65 -1.42 -12.61
CA GLU A 278 3.98 -0.82 -12.86
C GLU A 278 4.06 0.65 -12.42
N ILE A 279 2.97 1.22 -11.90
CA ILE A 279 2.87 2.63 -11.53
C ILE A 279 3.46 2.81 -10.13
N GLU A 280 4.60 3.49 -10.03
CA GLU A 280 5.15 3.89 -8.73
C GLU A 280 4.42 5.13 -8.19
N THR A 281 3.91 5.01 -6.96
CA THR A 281 3.25 6.11 -6.25
C THR A 281 4.24 7.09 -5.63
N ASN A 282 5.50 6.67 -5.48
CA ASN A 282 6.57 7.35 -4.71
C ASN A 282 6.23 7.60 -3.24
N LEU A 283 5.18 6.94 -2.73
CA LEU A 283 4.87 6.91 -1.32
C LEU A 283 5.78 5.88 -0.64
N GLN A 284 5.98 5.97 0.68
CA GLN A 284 6.78 4.97 1.40
C GLN A 284 5.91 3.91 2.06
N PHE A 285 4.66 3.80 1.61
CA PHE A 285 3.63 2.84 2.01
C PHE A 285 2.80 2.46 0.79
N LEU A 286 2.02 1.38 0.87
CA LEU A 286 1.25 0.88 -0.28
C LEU A 286 -0.15 1.51 -0.33
N VAL A 287 -0.62 1.78 -1.54
CA VAL A 287 -1.98 2.23 -1.84
C VAL A 287 -2.66 1.19 -2.70
N GLN A 288 -3.89 0.84 -2.34
CA GLN A 288 -4.78 -0.01 -3.12
C GLN A 288 -6.10 0.70 -3.35
N GLY A 289 -6.64 0.57 -4.56
CA GLY A 289 -8.00 0.99 -4.85
C GLY A 289 -8.50 0.51 -6.20
N PRO A 290 -9.78 0.73 -6.52
CA PRO A 290 -10.40 0.33 -7.77
C PRO A 290 -10.07 1.32 -8.92
N TYR A 291 -8.80 1.69 -9.07
CA TYR A 291 -8.39 2.63 -10.11
C TYR A 291 -8.53 2.02 -11.50
N HIS A 292 -8.98 2.82 -12.47
CA HIS A 292 -9.06 2.42 -13.86
C HIS A 292 -7.68 2.57 -14.52
N THR A 293 -7.05 1.44 -14.85
CA THR A 293 -5.75 1.39 -15.52
C THR A 293 -5.89 1.35 -17.04
N THR A 294 -4.79 1.60 -17.75
CA THR A 294 -4.63 1.19 -19.16
C THR A 294 -4.73 -0.34 -19.29
N PRO A 295 -4.98 -0.87 -20.50
CA PRO A 295 -4.96 -2.33 -20.73
C PRO A 295 -3.64 -3.00 -20.35
N ALA A 296 -2.51 -2.28 -20.49
CA ALA A 296 -1.19 -2.76 -20.10
C ALA A 296 -0.91 -2.66 -18.59
N ARG A 297 -1.79 -2.02 -17.80
CA ARG A 297 -1.62 -1.75 -16.36
C ARG A 297 -0.34 -0.98 -16.01
N ASP A 298 0.19 -0.24 -16.97
CA ASP A 298 1.38 0.59 -16.86
C ASP A 298 1.06 2.05 -16.47
N ASN A 299 -0.21 2.46 -16.54
CA ASN A 299 -0.64 3.81 -16.18
C ASN A 299 -2.11 3.88 -15.76
N ILE A 300 -2.48 4.95 -15.04
CA ILE A 300 -3.87 5.35 -14.81
C ILE A 300 -4.16 6.66 -15.54
N ARG A 301 -5.35 6.77 -16.12
CA ARG A 301 -5.76 7.98 -16.84
C ARG A 301 -6.05 9.11 -15.86
N ARG A 302 -5.28 10.20 -15.92
CA ARG A 302 -5.43 11.38 -15.05
C ARG A 302 -6.66 12.21 -15.38
N ASP A 303 -7.12 12.19 -16.63
CA ASP A 303 -8.32 12.88 -17.10
C ASP A 303 -9.61 12.14 -16.71
N ASN A 304 -9.50 10.92 -16.16
CA ASN A 304 -10.63 10.17 -15.67
C ASN A 304 -11.10 10.73 -14.31
N ILE A 305 -12.33 11.23 -14.27
CA ILE A 305 -12.94 11.85 -13.08
C ILE A 305 -13.03 10.86 -11.90
N PHE A 306 -13.28 9.58 -12.18
CA PHE A 306 -13.36 8.56 -11.14
C PHE A 306 -11.99 8.34 -10.48
N ASN A 307 -10.91 8.21 -11.26
CA ASN A 307 -9.54 8.12 -10.74
C ASN A 307 -9.15 9.38 -9.94
N GLN A 308 -9.50 10.57 -10.42
CA GLN A 308 -9.26 11.82 -9.66
C GLN A 308 -9.95 11.77 -8.29
N SER A 309 -11.23 11.38 -8.27
CA SER A 309 -11.98 11.22 -7.02
C SER A 309 -11.30 10.18 -6.10
N LEU A 310 -10.86 9.03 -6.62
CA LEU A 310 -10.15 8.03 -5.81
C LEU A 310 -8.83 8.54 -5.22
N ILE A 311 -8.09 9.37 -5.97
CA ILE A 311 -6.86 10.02 -5.49
C ILE A 311 -7.18 10.96 -4.33
N ASP A 312 -8.22 11.78 -4.44
CA ASP A 312 -8.65 12.69 -3.37
C ASP A 312 -9.10 11.92 -2.12
N HIS A 313 -9.85 10.83 -2.30
CA HIS A 313 -10.23 9.94 -1.20
C HIS A 313 -9.01 9.28 -0.53
N THR A 314 -7.98 8.94 -1.32
CA THR A 314 -6.71 8.39 -0.79
C THR A 314 -5.98 9.44 0.05
N ALA A 315 -5.88 10.67 -0.45
CA ALA A 315 -5.24 11.77 0.27
C ALA A 315 -5.96 12.06 1.60
N ALA A 316 -7.29 12.12 1.57
CA ALA A 316 -8.11 12.28 2.76
C ALA A 316 -7.92 11.11 3.74
N LEU A 317 -7.92 9.86 3.27
CA LEU A 317 -7.70 8.68 4.12
C LEU A 317 -6.33 8.76 4.82
N VAL A 318 -5.26 9.12 4.11
CA VAL A 318 -3.93 9.27 4.72
C VAL A 318 -3.96 10.32 5.85
N ALA A 319 -4.57 11.48 5.63
CA ALA A 319 -4.69 12.53 6.65
C ALA A 319 -5.62 12.17 7.83
N GLU A 320 -6.63 11.33 7.58
CA GLU A 320 -7.57 10.83 8.59
C GLU A 320 -6.94 9.79 9.52
N VAL A 321 -6.00 8.96 9.03
CA VAL A 321 -5.37 7.91 9.84
C VAL A 321 -4.23 8.42 10.71
N LEU A 322 -3.64 9.60 10.43
CA LEU A 322 -2.52 10.13 11.23
C LEU A 322 -2.83 10.25 12.73
N PRO A 323 -4.00 10.77 13.17
CA PRO A 323 -4.40 10.73 14.58
C PRO A 323 -4.50 9.30 15.13
N LEU A 324 -4.98 8.33 14.35
CA LEU A 324 -5.07 6.93 14.80
C LEU A 324 -3.67 6.33 14.99
N ILE A 325 -2.76 6.57 14.04
CA ILE A 325 -1.35 6.15 14.12
C ILE A 325 -0.67 6.79 15.34
N ARG A 326 -0.97 8.06 15.64
CA ARG A 326 -0.52 8.74 16.86
C ARG A 326 -1.05 8.05 18.12
N ASP A 327 -2.35 7.78 18.17
CA ASP A 327 -3.00 7.20 19.35
C ASP A 327 -2.56 5.74 19.60
N MET A 328 -2.10 5.05 18.55
CA MET A 328 -1.43 3.74 18.64
C MET A 328 0.04 3.83 19.12
N GLY A 329 0.58 5.04 19.31
CA GLY A 329 1.98 5.26 19.66
C GLY A 329 2.97 5.00 18.53
N LEU A 330 2.47 4.92 17.29
CA LEU A 330 3.28 4.61 16.10
C LEU A 330 3.76 5.87 15.37
N LEU A 331 3.21 7.06 15.66
CA LEU A 331 3.64 8.32 15.02
C LEU A 331 4.94 8.84 15.65
N THR A 332 6.07 8.27 15.25
CA THR A 332 7.43 8.66 15.68
C THR A 332 8.08 9.61 14.68
N VAL A 333 9.22 10.22 15.03
CA VAL A 333 10.03 11.00 14.07
C VAL A 333 10.45 10.15 12.88
N ASN A 334 10.78 8.87 13.08
CA ASN A 334 11.07 7.96 11.97
C ASN A 334 9.84 7.74 11.07
N THR A 335 8.63 7.67 11.65
CA THR A 335 7.39 7.55 10.87
C THR A 335 7.14 8.78 10.00
N LEU A 336 7.55 9.98 10.44
CA LEU A 336 7.47 11.18 9.60
C LEU A 336 8.26 11.05 8.30
N ASN A 337 9.38 10.31 8.28
CA ASN A 337 10.15 10.03 7.05
C ASN A 337 9.42 9.09 6.08
N VAL A 338 8.42 8.33 6.55
CA VAL A 338 7.59 7.44 5.72
C VAL A 338 6.43 8.21 5.09
N LEU A 339 6.07 9.37 5.65
CA LEU A 339 5.02 10.23 5.10
C LEU A 339 5.52 11.03 3.90
N PRO A 340 4.63 11.52 3.01
CA PRO A 340 5.02 12.34 1.88
C PRO A 340 5.43 13.74 2.36
N ILE A 341 6.67 13.88 2.81
CA ILE A 341 7.26 15.14 3.32
C ILE A 341 8.20 15.80 2.30
N ARG A 342 8.45 15.17 1.15
CA ARG A 342 9.29 15.69 0.07
C ARG A 342 8.45 16.02 -1.14
N LYS A 343 8.27 17.31 -1.43
CA LYS A 343 7.54 17.77 -2.62
C LYS A 343 8.18 17.30 -3.93
N SER A 344 9.50 17.17 -3.96
CA SER A 344 10.28 16.71 -5.12
C SER A 344 9.91 15.29 -5.58
N ASP A 345 9.40 14.44 -4.68
CA ASP A 345 9.05 13.06 -4.99
C ASP A 345 7.87 12.97 -5.97
N PHE A 346 7.10 14.06 -6.11
CA PHE A 346 5.93 14.16 -6.99
C PHE A 346 6.17 14.99 -8.25
N GLU A 347 7.37 15.54 -8.49
CA GLU A 347 7.63 16.40 -9.65
C GLU A 347 7.52 15.64 -10.98
N LYS A 348 8.05 14.41 -11.02
CA LYS A 348 8.01 13.56 -12.23
C LYS A 348 6.64 12.92 -12.44
N ASN A 349 5.97 12.57 -11.35
CA ASN A 349 4.65 11.93 -11.38
C ASN A 349 3.71 12.53 -10.33
N PRO A 350 3.03 13.65 -10.63
CA PRO A 350 2.21 14.37 -9.65
C PRO A 350 0.85 13.72 -9.35
N ILE A 351 0.60 12.47 -9.78
CA ILE A 351 -0.70 11.79 -9.56
C ILE A 351 -1.09 11.81 -8.09
N PHE A 352 -0.15 11.50 -7.20
CA PHE A 352 -0.38 11.43 -5.75
C PHE A 352 0.09 12.67 -5.00
N SER A 353 0.35 13.79 -5.68
CA SER A 353 0.67 15.06 -5.00
C SER A 353 -0.44 15.56 -4.06
N PRO A 354 -1.76 15.28 -4.26
CA PRO A 354 -2.77 15.62 -3.28
C PRO A 354 -2.52 15.01 -1.89
N VAL A 355 -1.86 13.84 -1.82
CA VAL A 355 -1.53 13.20 -0.53
C VAL A 355 -0.53 14.04 0.26
N PHE A 356 0.47 14.63 -0.40
CA PHE A 356 1.40 15.57 0.23
C PHE A 356 0.66 16.78 0.82
N GLU A 357 -0.28 17.34 0.06
CA GLU A 357 -1.04 18.54 0.46
C GLU A 357 -1.95 18.26 1.66
N GLU A 358 -2.68 17.15 1.65
CA GLU A 358 -3.55 16.75 2.76
C GLU A 358 -2.75 16.42 4.04
N VAL A 359 -1.61 15.74 3.91
CA VAL A 359 -0.71 15.48 5.04
C VAL A 359 -0.17 16.80 5.62
N ARG A 360 0.23 17.74 4.75
CA ARG A 360 0.68 19.08 5.17
C ARG A 360 -0.39 19.83 5.93
N GLN A 361 -1.63 19.81 5.43
CA GLN A 361 -2.74 20.46 6.11
C GLN A 361 -3.03 19.79 7.46
N ALA A 362 -2.99 18.47 7.54
CA ALA A 362 -3.17 17.73 8.78
C ALA A 362 -2.13 18.13 9.84
N PHE A 363 -0.85 18.26 9.48
CA PHE A 363 0.19 18.72 10.42
C PHE A 363 0.01 20.17 10.88
N ARG A 364 -0.56 21.04 10.04
CA ARG A 364 -0.87 22.43 10.42
C ARG A 364 -2.01 22.52 11.43
N GLU A 365 -3.02 21.67 11.30
CA GLU A 365 -4.26 21.78 12.06
C GLU A 365 -4.34 20.90 13.29
N LYS A 366 -3.80 19.68 13.19
CA LYS A 366 -3.96 18.61 14.19
C LYS A 366 -2.68 18.43 15.00
N ALA A 367 -2.83 17.98 16.25
CA ALA A 367 -1.71 17.65 17.12
C ALA A 367 -1.00 16.36 16.65
N LEU A 368 -0.06 16.49 15.72
CA LEU A 368 0.61 15.39 15.03
C LEU A 368 2.15 15.50 15.01
N LEU A 369 2.73 16.66 15.35
CA LEU A 369 4.19 16.80 15.41
C LEU A 369 4.72 16.35 16.78
N PRO A 370 5.63 15.36 16.86
CA PRO A 370 6.20 14.90 18.12
C PRO A 370 6.96 16.00 18.86
N THR A 371 6.65 16.18 20.13
CA THR A 371 7.34 17.15 21.00
C THR A 371 8.60 16.53 21.63
N ILE A 372 9.35 17.33 22.37
CA ILE A 372 10.43 16.84 23.23
C ILE A 372 9.93 15.91 24.35
N ARG A 373 8.63 15.94 24.67
CA ARG A 373 8.03 15.05 25.67
C ARG A 373 7.42 13.85 24.97
N ASP A 374 7.91 12.67 25.33
CA ASP A 374 7.44 11.40 24.77
C ASP A 374 5.91 11.29 24.88
N GLY A 375 5.27 10.91 23.77
CA GLY A 375 3.82 10.75 23.68
C GLY A 375 3.02 12.05 23.60
N GLN A 376 3.66 13.23 23.61
CA GLN A 376 2.99 14.50 23.39
C GLN A 376 3.22 15.02 21.97
N TYR A 377 2.16 15.61 21.41
CA TYR A 377 2.11 16.09 20.04
C TYR A 377 1.47 17.47 19.97
N VAL A 378 1.89 18.30 19.01
CA VAL A 378 1.32 19.63 18.78
C VAL A 378 1.08 19.88 17.28
N PRO A 379 0.13 20.76 16.91
CA PRO A 379 0.02 21.25 15.54
C PRO A 379 1.16 22.22 15.21
N ALA A 380 1.46 22.40 13.92
CA ALA A 380 2.56 23.27 13.47
C ALA A 380 2.47 24.70 14.05
N ARG A 381 1.26 25.27 14.15
CA ARG A 381 1.04 26.61 14.72
C ARG A 381 1.46 26.77 16.19
N GLN A 382 1.64 25.68 16.92
CA GLN A 382 2.10 25.65 18.32
C GLN A 382 3.50 25.03 18.45
N ALA A 383 4.13 24.65 17.33
CA ALA A 383 5.45 24.07 17.31
C ALA A 383 6.53 25.16 17.21
N LYS A 384 7.67 24.91 17.85
CA LYS A 384 8.93 25.62 17.61
C LYS A 384 10.08 24.61 17.56
N LEU A 385 11.11 24.93 16.78
CA LEU A 385 12.39 24.22 16.78
C LEU A 385 13.42 25.04 17.53
N ALA A 386 14.31 24.38 18.28
CA ALA A 386 15.43 25.04 18.93
C ALA A 386 16.72 24.67 18.19
N ARG A 387 17.55 25.68 17.88
CA ARG A 387 18.80 25.47 17.13
C ARG A 387 19.79 24.53 17.84
N SER A 388 19.80 24.55 19.16
CA SER A 388 20.71 23.73 19.97
C SER A 388 20.04 23.10 21.18
N LYS A 389 20.60 21.97 21.64
CA LYS A 389 20.14 21.28 22.85
C LYS A 389 20.21 22.19 24.08
N ASP A 390 21.33 22.88 24.26
CA ASP A 390 21.55 23.80 25.39
C ASP A 390 20.49 24.90 25.42
N PHE A 391 20.13 25.44 24.25
CA PHE A 391 19.12 26.46 24.13
C PHE A 391 17.69 25.94 24.38
N ARG A 392 17.40 24.71 23.93
CA ARG A 392 16.13 24.04 24.23
C ARG A 392 15.95 23.79 25.73
N GLN A 393 17.03 23.46 26.45
CA GLN A 393 17.02 23.27 27.90
C GLN A 393 16.91 24.60 28.66
N LEU A 394 17.44 25.68 28.08
CA LEU A 394 17.39 27.01 28.68
C LEU A 394 15.95 27.55 28.74
N LEU A 395 15.16 27.38 27.68
CA LEU A 395 13.83 27.98 27.60
C LEU A 395 12.72 26.94 27.84
N SER A 396 12.02 27.08 28.96
CA SER A 396 10.78 26.36 29.24
C SER A 396 9.62 26.83 28.35
N GLU A 397 8.56 26.02 28.27
CA GLU A 397 7.32 26.38 27.56
C GLU A 397 6.67 27.65 28.13
N THR A 398 6.73 27.84 29.45
CA THR A 398 6.24 29.07 30.11
C THR A 398 7.04 30.30 29.66
N GLN A 399 8.35 30.18 29.55
CA GLN A 399 9.21 31.26 29.06
C GLN A 399 8.98 31.54 27.58
N LEU A 400 8.77 30.52 26.76
CA LEU A 400 8.34 30.71 25.36
C LEU A 400 7.03 31.50 25.28
N GLN A 401 6.05 31.17 26.14
CA GLN A 401 4.80 31.91 26.19
C GLN A 401 5.02 33.37 26.58
N GLN A 402 5.87 33.66 27.58
CA GLN A 402 6.22 35.03 27.98
C GLN A 402 6.88 35.82 26.83
N LEU A 403 7.75 35.19 26.04
CA LEU A 403 8.52 35.85 24.98
C LEU A 403 7.73 36.03 23.67
N TYR A 404 6.83 35.10 23.35
CA TYR A 404 6.16 35.06 22.06
C TYR A 404 4.64 35.28 22.14
N GLY A 405 4.07 35.41 23.34
CA GLY A 405 2.66 35.75 23.56
C GLY A 405 1.66 34.63 23.27
N SER A 406 2.13 33.48 22.78
CA SER A 406 1.31 32.30 22.50
C SER A 406 1.94 31.06 23.15
N THR A 407 1.13 30.04 23.40
CA THR A 407 1.64 28.76 23.93
C THR A 407 2.36 28.02 22.81
N TYR A 408 3.66 27.82 22.97
CA TYR A 408 4.50 27.06 22.05
C TYR A 408 5.18 25.91 22.77
N THR A 409 5.41 24.82 22.04
CA THR A 409 6.09 23.63 22.54
C THR A 409 7.29 23.30 21.64
N TRP A 410 8.39 22.89 22.26
CA TRP A 410 9.54 22.41 21.53
C TRP A 410 9.24 21.06 20.87
N LEU A 411 9.54 20.96 19.58
CA LEU A 411 9.55 19.69 18.88
C LEU A 411 10.69 18.78 19.37
N SER A 412 10.56 17.49 19.06
CA SER A 412 11.52 16.44 19.42
C SER A 412 12.97 16.82 19.09
N ASP A 413 13.90 16.41 19.95
CA ASP A 413 15.33 16.69 19.78
C ASP A 413 16.01 15.85 18.70
N GLU A 414 15.31 14.85 18.18
CA GLU A 414 15.70 14.10 16.99
C GLU A 414 15.57 14.94 15.71
N ILE A 415 14.63 15.90 15.71
CA ILE A 415 14.35 16.76 14.56
C ILE A 415 15.41 17.85 14.46
N THR A 416 16.41 17.62 13.60
CA THR A 416 17.51 18.56 13.37
C THR A 416 17.95 18.54 11.91
N GLN A 417 18.55 19.63 11.45
CA GLN A 417 19.16 19.72 10.12
C GLN A 417 20.21 18.62 9.86
N GLY A 418 20.93 18.17 10.90
CA GLY A 418 21.97 17.16 10.77
C GLY A 418 21.49 15.70 10.82
N ARG A 419 20.49 15.39 11.66
CA ARG A 419 20.00 14.00 11.83
C ARG A 419 18.84 13.66 10.90
N THR A 420 17.95 14.62 10.66
CA THR A 420 16.71 14.43 9.91
C THR A 420 16.49 15.62 8.96
N PRO A 421 17.37 15.83 7.98
CA PRO A 421 17.36 17.02 7.13
C PRO A 421 16.03 17.23 6.39
N ASP A 422 15.41 16.14 5.89
CA ASP A 422 14.15 16.24 5.16
C ASP A 422 12.97 16.64 6.05
N ILE A 423 12.87 16.05 7.25
CA ILE A 423 11.85 16.42 8.23
C ILE A 423 12.04 17.87 8.67
N HIS A 424 13.29 18.24 8.97
CA HIS A 424 13.62 19.61 9.38
C HIS A 424 13.22 20.61 8.30
N LYS A 425 13.62 20.37 7.05
CA LYS A 425 13.24 21.18 5.89
C LYS A 425 11.73 21.28 5.70
N TYR A 426 11.02 20.15 5.78
CA TYR A 426 9.56 20.14 5.67
C TYR A 426 8.89 20.98 6.76
N ILE A 427 9.36 20.85 8.00
CA ILE A 427 8.82 21.60 9.14
C ILE A 427 9.08 23.10 9.01
N THR A 428 10.27 23.51 8.58
CA THR A 428 10.62 24.94 8.46
C THR A 428 10.05 25.58 7.20
N GLU A 429 10.13 24.92 6.04
CA GLU A 429 9.76 25.51 4.75
C GLU A 429 8.29 25.26 4.37
N GLU A 430 7.75 24.07 4.64
CA GLU A 430 6.39 23.70 4.23
C GLU A 430 5.35 23.94 5.33
N LEU A 431 5.74 23.79 6.61
CA LEU A 431 4.85 24.04 7.75
C LEU A 431 5.03 25.42 8.41
N ASP A 432 6.01 26.22 7.95
CA ASP A 432 6.32 27.56 8.49
C ASP A 432 6.61 27.56 10.01
N VAL A 433 7.20 26.47 10.51
CA VAL A 433 7.59 26.37 11.91
C VAL A 433 8.95 27.03 12.09
N GLN A 434 8.96 28.12 12.85
CA GLN A 434 10.18 28.85 13.15
C GLN A 434 11.16 28.02 13.99
N GLU A 435 12.40 27.95 13.52
CA GLU A 435 13.56 27.58 14.34
C GLU A 435 14.05 28.81 15.09
N ILE A 436 14.01 28.76 16.42
CA ILE A 436 14.47 29.85 17.29
C ILE A 436 15.97 29.72 17.48
N GLU A 437 16.67 30.78 17.08
CA GLU A 437 18.10 30.94 17.28
C GLU A 437 18.40 31.75 18.57
N PRO A 438 19.60 31.59 19.15
CA PRO A 438 20.02 32.40 20.29
C PRO A 438 19.91 33.92 20.04
N GLU A 439 20.17 34.36 18.82
CA GLU A 439 20.05 35.74 18.34
C GLU A 439 18.59 36.23 18.38
N ASP A 440 17.63 35.37 18.05
CA ASP A 440 16.21 35.73 18.09
C ASP A 440 15.74 35.94 19.53
N PHE A 441 16.13 35.05 20.43
CA PHE A 441 15.86 35.22 21.86
C PHE A 441 16.53 36.49 22.39
N ALA A 442 17.80 36.72 22.03
CA ALA A 442 18.55 37.90 22.42
C ALA A 442 17.84 39.22 22.07
N ARG A 443 17.20 39.26 20.88
CA ARG A 443 16.39 40.39 20.45
C ARG A 443 15.10 40.51 21.24
N LYS A 444 14.43 39.40 21.56
CA LYS A 444 13.10 39.38 22.17
C LYS A 444 13.04 39.61 23.68
N PHE A 445 13.97 39.08 24.48
CA PHE A 445 13.86 39.21 25.93
C PHE A 445 14.09 40.66 26.38
N ASN A 446 13.44 41.06 27.47
CA ASN A 446 13.52 42.40 28.04
C ASN A 446 13.79 42.33 29.56
N GLU A 447 13.96 43.49 30.19
CA GLU A 447 14.22 43.58 31.64
C GLU A 447 13.12 42.88 32.45
N LEU A 448 11.85 43.11 32.12
CA LEU A 448 10.70 42.44 32.76
C LEU A 448 10.76 40.91 32.67
N PHE A 449 11.18 40.36 31.53
CA PHE A 449 11.34 38.92 31.36
C PHE A 449 12.40 38.40 32.33
N ILE A 450 13.55 39.08 32.46
CA ILE A 450 14.66 38.64 33.30
C ILE A 450 14.35 38.78 34.80
N GLU A 451 13.62 39.83 35.20
CA GLU A 451 13.14 40.01 36.58
C GLU A 451 12.25 38.86 37.06
N GLN A 452 11.52 38.24 36.15
CA GLN A 452 10.61 37.14 36.46
C GLN A 452 11.31 35.78 36.53
N GLN A 453 12.61 35.70 36.24
CA GLN A 453 13.37 34.45 36.26
C GLN A 453 14.05 34.24 37.62
N SER A 454 14.23 32.98 37.99
CA SER A 454 14.98 32.62 39.21
C SER A 454 16.48 32.81 39.02
N ASP A 455 17.20 33.09 40.11
CA ASP A 455 18.67 33.21 40.11
C ASP A 455 19.35 31.98 39.48
N GLY A 456 18.82 30.78 39.72
CA GLY A 456 19.32 29.53 39.13
C GLY A 456 19.14 29.46 37.61
N TRP A 457 18.03 29.99 37.09
CA TRP A 457 17.84 30.13 35.64
C TRP A 457 18.81 31.18 35.07
N VAL A 458 18.96 32.33 35.73
CA VAL A 458 19.86 33.40 35.28
C VAL A 458 21.31 32.90 35.24
N ALA A 459 21.76 32.16 36.25
CA ALA A 459 23.07 31.50 36.23
C ALA A 459 23.23 30.53 35.04
N SER A 460 22.20 29.73 34.75
CA SER A 460 22.17 28.83 33.59
C SER A 460 22.23 29.61 32.26
N PHE A 461 21.58 30.77 32.20
CA PHE A 461 21.62 31.66 31.05
C PHE A 461 23.02 32.27 30.85
N TYR A 462 23.68 32.74 31.90
CA TYR A 462 25.08 33.21 31.80
C TYR A 462 26.03 32.10 31.35
N ALA A 463 25.85 30.87 31.86
CA ALA A 463 26.63 29.72 31.42
C ALA A 463 26.40 29.40 29.93
N PHE A 464 25.16 29.54 29.45
CA PHE A 464 24.83 29.43 28.03
C PHE A 464 25.48 30.54 27.20
N LEU A 465 25.39 31.81 27.63
CA LEU A 465 26.01 32.95 26.94
C LEU A 465 27.52 32.81 26.82
N ASN A 466 28.19 32.25 27.82
CA ASN A 466 29.63 32.00 27.75
C ASN A 466 30.03 31.08 26.58
N LYS A 467 29.11 30.22 26.12
CA LYS A 467 29.30 29.37 24.92
C LYS A 467 28.93 30.08 23.62
N GLN A 468 28.33 31.28 23.69
CA GLN A 468 27.80 32.06 22.57
C GLN A 468 28.46 33.45 22.51
N GLU A 469 29.78 33.48 22.37
CA GLU A 469 30.59 34.72 22.41
C GLU A 469 30.09 35.79 21.41
N ALA A 470 29.59 35.36 20.25
CA ALA A 470 29.05 36.24 19.23
C ALA A 470 27.89 37.14 19.71
N LEU A 471 27.14 36.72 20.73
CA LEU A 471 26.00 37.49 21.24
C LEU A 471 26.40 38.68 22.13
N TRP A 472 27.62 38.67 22.69
CA TRP A 472 28.03 39.62 23.72
C TRP A 472 29.44 40.21 23.55
N ARG A 473 30.23 39.83 22.54
CA ARG A 473 31.53 40.45 22.30
C ARG A 473 31.39 41.92 21.88
N ALA A 474 32.31 42.77 22.34
CA ALA A 474 32.31 44.21 22.06
C ALA A 474 32.43 44.51 20.56
N GLY A 475 31.59 45.43 20.05
CA GLY A 475 31.48 45.80 18.63
C GLY A 475 30.02 45.80 18.17
N ASP A 476 29.46 44.59 18.00
CA ASP A 476 28.12 44.33 17.41
C ASP A 476 27.23 43.40 18.25
N GLY A 477 27.66 42.99 19.46
CA GLY A 477 26.90 42.05 20.31
C GLY A 477 25.54 42.62 20.76
N ILE A 478 24.45 41.99 20.29
CA ILE A 478 23.05 42.39 20.56
C ILE A 478 22.75 42.47 22.07
N LEU A 479 23.49 41.72 22.89
CA LEU A 479 23.23 41.61 24.33
C LEU A 479 24.12 42.44 25.23
N LEU A 480 25.16 43.11 24.73
CA LEU A 480 26.17 43.77 25.58
C LEU A 480 25.54 44.73 26.62
N LYS A 481 24.61 45.59 26.18
CA LYS A 481 23.90 46.54 27.05
C LYS A 481 22.88 45.88 27.98
N LYS A 482 22.21 44.81 27.51
CA LYS A 482 21.24 44.06 28.33
C LYS A 482 21.97 43.28 29.44
N ILE A 483 23.12 42.70 29.14
CA ILE A 483 23.95 41.93 30.08
C ILE A 483 24.50 42.79 31.22
N GLN A 484 24.94 44.02 30.91
CA GLN A 484 25.41 44.95 31.93
C GLN A 484 24.30 45.31 32.93
N LYS A 485 23.09 45.60 32.45
CA LYS A 485 21.93 45.87 33.31
C LYS A 485 21.50 44.65 34.14
N MET A 486 21.53 43.45 33.57
CA MET A 486 21.16 42.23 34.31
C MET A 486 22.06 41.96 35.53
N LYS A 487 23.36 42.29 35.45
CA LYS A 487 24.29 42.16 36.59
C LYS A 487 23.88 43.04 37.77
N GLU A 488 23.31 44.21 37.52
CA GLU A 488 22.85 45.14 38.55
C GLU A 488 21.58 44.65 39.26
N MET A 489 20.77 43.82 38.59
CA MET A 489 19.45 43.39 39.07
C MET A 489 19.50 42.13 39.94
N HIS A 490 20.44 41.22 39.67
CA HIS A 490 20.48 39.89 40.31
C HIS A 490 21.68 39.66 41.25
N ASN A 491 22.47 40.70 41.59
CA ASN A 491 23.65 40.61 42.47
C ASN A 491 24.57 39.41 42.12
N LEU A 492 24.76 39.15 40.82
CA LEU A 492 25.53 38.03 40.25
C LEU A 492 26.95 38.43 39.82
#